data_AF-A0A0S8FQV3-F1
#
_entry.id   AF-A0A0S8FQV3-F1
#
_cell.length_a   1.000
_cell.length_b   1.000
_cell.length_c   1.000
_cell.angle_alpha   90.00
_cell.angle_beta   90.00
_cell.angle_gamma   90.00
#
_symmetry.space_group_name_H-M   'P 1'
#
loop_
_entity.id
_entity.type
_entity.pdbx_description
1 polymer ?
#
loop_
_entity_poly.entity_id
_entity_poly.type
_entity_poly.pdbx_seq_one_letter_code
_entity_poly.pdbx_strand_id
1 'polypeptide(L)'
;MSEAFKPPPFNYCDYRCDRCDKRETCRVYKDDQERLLDHYRKGEDPYDPKIFMNDLKEIFTKTEKMIHKIAQEQGIDLEGASDEEMPEVDPEEYVIYRLAYQYFKEANVLVKELEHIGIPENLQQDFDDFVWYHTLIAAKTGRLVSGFIDDYLDEDITKLEENGTIGVIRKGIDLSKQALENMLSELPDHLYTIADLTDLLRRIEKQLDVDIRQKV
;
A
#
# COMPACT_ATOMS: atom_id res chain seq x y z
N MET A 1 -7.26 20.77 25.14
CA MET A 1 -7.31 20.27 23.76
C MET A 1 -6.42 19.05 23.72
N SER A 2 -7.01 17.86 23.82
CA SER A 2 -6.30 16.60 23.67
C SER A 2 -5.55 16.63 22.34
N GLU A 3 -4.28 16.24 22.33
CA GLU A 3 -3.58 15.91 21.09
C GLU A 3 -4.52 15.02 20.30
N ALA A 4 -5.01 15.54 19.16
CA ALA A 4 -5.84 14.77 18.26
C ALA A 4 -5.12 13.45 18.03
N PHE A 5 -5.80 12.35 18.32
CA PHE A 5 -5.32 11.01 17.99
C PHE A 5 -4.91 11.06 16.52
N LYS A 6 -3.61 11.13 16.23
CA LYS A 6 -3.10 10.90 14.90
C LYS A 6 -3.12 9.39 14.77
N PRO A 7 -4.09 8.78 14.06
CA PRO A 7 -3.97 7.38 13.73
C PRO A 7 -2.58 7.23 13.10
N PRO A 8 -1.72 6.37 13.65
CA PRO A 8 -0.44 6.13 13.02
C PRO A 8 -0.72 5.66 11.58
N PRO A 9 0.22 5.84 10.64
CA PRO A 9 -0.01 5.73 9.20
C PRO A 9 -0.27 4.29 8.71
N PHE A 10 -0.79 3.40 9.56
CA PHE A 10 -0.98 1.98 9.29
C PHE A 10 -1.75 1.73 8.00
N ASN A 11 -2.76 2.56 7.74
CA ASN A 11 -3.68 2.37 6.62
C ASN A 11 -3.17 2.98 5.29
N TYR A 12 -2.32 3.99 5.37
CA TYR A 12 -1.69 4.66 4.23
C TYR A 12 -0.15 4.58 4.30
N CYS A 13 0.37 3.42 4.70
CA CYS A 13 1.79 3.08 4.58
C CYS A 13 2.08 2.49 3.18
N ASP A 14 3.33 2.60 2.73
CA ASP A 14 3.86 1.91 1.55
C ASP A 14 4.53 0.57 1.88
N TYR A 15 4.58 0.18 3.17
CA TYR A 15 5.19 -1.03 3.70
C TYR A 15 6.70 -1.18 3.41
N ARG A 16 7.40 -0.09 3.05
CA ARG A 16 8.87 -0.04 2.94
C ARG A 16 9.51 0.31 4.27
N CYS A 17 9.29 -0.54 5.26
CA CYS A 17 9.77 -0.33 6.63
C CYS A 17 11.30 -0.21 6.72
N ASP A 18 12.04 -0.82 5.81
CA ASP A 18 13.49 -0.73 5.65
C ASP A 18 13.97 0.69 5.31
N ARG A 19 13.11 1.51 4.71
CA ARG A 19 13.40 2.90 4.27
C ARG A 19 12.47 3.93 4.90
N CYS A 20 11.74 3.57 5.96
CA CYS A 20 10.73 4.43 6.59
C CYS A 20 11.35 5.37 7.65
N ASP A 21 11.10 6.68 7.54
CA ASP A 21 11.58 7.70 8.49
C ASP A 21 10.81 7.71 9.83
N LYS A 22 9.64 7.06 9.88
CA LYS A 22 8.79 6.95 11.09
C LYS A 22 9.03 5.68 11.90
N ARG A 23 9.96 4.84 11.46
CA ARG A 23 10.21 3.50 12.00
C ARG A 23 10.36 3.47 13.52
N GLU A 24 11.11 4.41 14.10
CA GLU A 24 11.38 4.50 15.55
C GLU A 24 10.12 4.75 16.40
N THR A 25 9.07 5.32 15.78
CA THR A 25 7.78 5.61 16.43
C THR A 25 6.64 4.72 15.94
N CYS A 26 6.91 3.85 14.96
CA CYS A 26 5.90 3.00 14.36
C CYS A 26 5.67 1.76 15.22
N ARG A 27 4.49 1.66 15.83
CA ARG A 27 4.12 0.51 16.66
C ARG A 27 4.15 -0.81 15.87
N VAL A 28 3.63 -0.84 14.65
CA VAL A 28 3.62 -2.06 13.83
C VAL A 28 5.04 -2.57 13.56
N TYR A 29 5.95 -1.67 13.21
CA TYR A 29 7.36 -2.04 13.02
C TYR A 29 7.97 -2.56 14.32
N LYS A 30 7.75 -1.86 15.43
CA LYS A 30 8.27 -2.27 16.74
C LYS A 30 7.76 -3.66 17.15
N ASP A 31 6.45 -3.88 17.07
CA ASP A 31 5.81 -5.15 17.42
C ASP A 31 6.34 -6.31 16.53
N ASP A 32 6.60 -6.03 15.24
CA ASP A 32 7.21 -7.00 14.31
C ASP A 32 8.68 -7.33 14.67
N GLN A 33 9.49 -6.31 14.97
CA GLN A 33 10.88 -6.53 15.39
C GLN A 33 10.99 -7.28 16.72
N GLU A 34 10.12 -6.99 17.68
CA GLU A 34 10.07 -7.71 18.96
C GLU A 34 9.74 -9.19 18.73
N ARG A 35 8.76 -9.49 17.87
CA ARG A 35 8.42 -10.86 17.49
C ARG A 35 9.62 -11.58 16.87
N LEU A 36 10.27 -10.99 15.86
CA LEU A 36 11.45 -11.57 15.21
C LEU A 36 12.57 -11.87 16.20
N LEU A 37 12.88 -10.91 17.09
CA LEU A 37 13.89 -11.08 18.13
C LEU A 37 13.54 -12.22 19.09
N ASP A 38 12.27 -12.38 19.44
CA ASP A 38 11.84 -13.45 20.34
C ASP A 38 11.95 -14.84 19.71
N HIS A 39 11.70 -15.00 18.41
CA HIS A 39 11.97 -16.26 17.71
C HIS A 39 13.47 -16.56 17.68
N TYR A 40 14.30 -15.58 17.31
CA TYR A 40 15.75 -15.78 17.30
C TYR A 40 16.31 -16.14 18.69
N ARG A 41 15.78 -15.55 19.76
CA ARG A 41 16.14 -15.91 21.15
C ARG A 41 15.76 -17.35 21.52
N LYS A 42 14.66 -17.86 20.96
CA LYS A 42 14.21 -19.25 21.13
C LYS A 42 14.95 -20.23 20.22
N GLY A 43 15.78 -19.74 19.29
CA GLY A 43 16.45 -20.56 18.27
C GLY A 43 15.49 -21.02 17.17
N GLU A 44 14.37 -20.32 16.99
CA GLU A 44 13.37 -20.57 15.95
C GLU A 44 13.71 -19.74 14.69
N ASP A 45 13.45 -20.32 13.52
CA ASP A 45 13.47 -19.56 12.27
C ASP A 45 12.08 -18.93 12.06
N PRO A 46 11.95 -17.59 12.14
CA PRO A 46 10.65 -16.93 11.94
C PRO A 46 10.10 -17.07 10.52
N TYR A 47 10.94 -17.48 9.56
CA TYR A 47 10.53 -17.73 8.18
C TYR A 47 10.14 -19.20 7.94
N ASP A 48 10.26 -20.07 8.96
CA ASP A 48 9.70 -21.42 8.88
C ASP A 48 8.17 -21.34 8.78
N PRO A 49 7.55 -22.01 7.79
CA PRO A 49 6.10 -21.93 7.59
C PRO A 49 5.27 -22.31 8.81
N LYS A 50 5.74 -23.24 9.66
CA LYS A 50 4.98 -23.64 10.86
C LYS A 50 5.05 -22.58 11.95
N ILE A 51 6.21 -21.98 12.15
CA ILE A 51 6.38 -20.87 13.11
C ILE A 51 5.50 -19.70 12.69
N PHE A 52 5.60 -19.29 11.42
CA PHE A 52 4.77 -18.23 10.86
C PHE A 52 3.26 -18.50 11.03
N MET A 53 2.80 -19.71 10.74
CA MET A 53 1.38 -20.07 10.89
C MET A 53 0.92 -20.04 12.36
N ASN A 54 1.81 -20.39 13.30
CA ASN A 54 1.50 -20.28 14.73
C ASN A 54 1.38 -18.81 15.14
N ASP A 55 2.31 -17.95 14.72
CA ASP A 55 2.24 -16.51 15.02
C ASP A 55 0.94 -15.89 14.48
N LEU A 56 0.57 -16.24 13.24
CA LEU A 56 -0.65 -15.77 12.62
C LEU A 56 -1.88 -16.15 13.45
N LYS A 57 -1.94 -17.41 13.91
CA LYS A 57 -3.00 -17.89 14.79
C LYS A 57 -3.05 -17.12 16.11
N GLU A 58 -1.90 -16.84 16.72
CA GLU A 58 -1.82 -16.08 17.96
C GLU A 58 -2.30 -14.63 17.78
N ILE A 59 -1.90 -13.99 16.68
CA ILE A 59 -2.33 -12.62 16.32
C ILE A 59 -3.85 -12.58 16.18
N PHE A 60 -4.44 -13.48 15.40
CA PHE A 60 -5.90 -13.52 15.23
C PHE A 60 -6.64 -13.79 16.54
N THR A 61 -6.15 -14.74 17.34
CA THR A 61 -6.74 -15.04 18.66
C THR A 61 -6.68 -13.83 19.60
N LYS A 62 -5.59 -13.07 19.57
CA LYS A 62 -5.44 -11.84 20.37
C LYS A 62 -6.38 -10.75 19.88
N THR A 63 -6.46 -10.56 18.57
CA THR A 63 -7.36 -9.57 17.94
C THR A 63 -8.82 -9.88 18.25
N GLU A 64 -9.26 -11.13 18.10
CA GLU A 64 -10.62 -11.59 18.46
C GLU A 64 -10.96 -11.23 19.90
N LYS A 65 -10.07 -11.56 20.86
CA LYS A 65 -10.26 -11.19 22.27
C LYS A 65 -10.36 -9.68 22.49
N MET A 66 -9.56 -8.90 21.77
CA MET A 66 -9.61 -7.43 21.85
C MET A 66 -10.94 -6.89 21.32
N ILE A 67 -11.44 -7.43 20.20
CA ILE A 67 -12.73 -7.05 19.60
C ILE A 67 -13.87 -7.34 20.59
N HIS A 68 -13.97 -8.57 21.12
CA HIS A 68 -15.01 -8.92 22.09
C HIS A 68 -14.98 -8.04 23.34
N LYS A 69 -13.77 -7.73 23.83
CA LYS A 69 -13.60 -6.84 24.99
C LYS A 69 -14.14 -5.43 24.70
N ILE A 70 -13.76 -4.84 23.56
CA ILE A 70 -14.23 -3.51 23.17
C ILE A 70 -15.74 -3.51 22.96
N ALA A 71 -16.29 -4.54 22.31
CA ALA A 71 -17.73 -4.66 22.11
C ALA A 71 -18.49 -4.73 23.45
N GLN A 72 -18.00 -5.53 24.40
CA GLN A 72 -18.58 -5.59 25.74
C GLN A 72 -18.50 -4.25 26.48
N GLU A 73 -17.37 -3.54 26.41
CA GLU A 73 -17.17 -2.23 27.04
C GLU A 73 -18.09 -1.15 26.42
N GLN A 74 -18.39 -1.26 25.14
CA GLN A 74 -19.25 -0.32 24.41
C GLN A 74 -20.72 -0.76 24.36
N GLY A 75 -21.06 -1.93 24.90
CA GLY A 75 -22.42 -2.49 24.85
C GLY A 75 -22.88 -2.86 23.43
N ILE A 76 -21.94 -3.16 22.53
CA ILE A 76 -22.20 -3.59 21.16
C ILE A 76 -22.48 -5.09 21.15
N ASP A 77 -23.60 -5.48 20.55
CA ASP A 77 -23.93 -6.89 20.29
C ASP A 77 -23.32 -7.33 18.95
N LEU A 78 -22.32 -8.22 19.01
CA LEU A 78 -21.65 -8.74 17.82
C LEU A 78 -22.45 -9.85 17.12
N GLU A 79 -23.30 -10.57 17.86
CA GLU A 79 -24.05 -11.73 17.34
C GLU A 79 -25.37 -11.29 16.68
N GLY A 80 -25.85 -10.08 17.01
CA GLY A 80 -27.06 -9.48 16.48
C GLY A 80 -26.85 -8.47 15.36
N ALA A 81 -25.63 -8.26 14.90
CA ALA A 81 -25.33 -7.34 13.81
C ALA A 81 -25.99 -7.82 12.50
N SER A 82 -26.69 -6.94 11.80
CA SER A 82 -27.15 -7.21 10.45
C SER A 82 -25.99 -7.09 9.48
N ASP A 83 -25.95 -7.97 8.48
CA ASP A 83 -25.09 -7.77 7.30
C ASP A 83 -25.63 -6.55 6.53
N GLU A 84 -25.20 -5.36 6.91
CA GLU A 84 -25.41 -4.16 6.10
C GLU A 84 -24.63 -4.34 4.79
N GLU A 85 -25.34 -4.36 3.67
CA GLU A 85 -24.71 -4.40 2.36
C GLU A 85 -23.92 -3.11 2.16
N MET A 86 -22.60 -3.21 2.25
CA MET A 86 -21.72 -2.12 1.87
C MET A 86 -21.92 -1.83 0.38
N PRO A 87 -21.96 -0.54 -0.03
CA PRO A 87 -22.06 -0.19 -1.43
C PRO A 87 -20.85 -0.79 -2.18
N GLU A 88 -21.13 -1.70 -3.11
CA GLU A 88 -20.08 -2.22 -3.99
C GLU A 88 -19.67 -1.12 -4.96
N VAL A 89 -18.39 -0.76 -4.90
CA VAL A 89 -17.83 0.28 -5.77
C VAL A 89 -16.82 -0.40 -6.67
N ASP A 90 -17.14 -0.47 -7.96
CA ASP A 90 -16.21 -0.90 -8.98
C ASP A 90 -15.17 0.21 -9.25
N PRO A 91 -13.88 0.00 -8.89
CA PRO A 91 -12.85 0.99 -9.17
C PRO A 91 -12.68 1.28 -10.66
N GLU A 92 -13.05 0.35 -11.55
CA GLU A 92 -12.93 0.52 -13.00
C GLU A 92 -13.81 1.63 -13.58
N GLU A 93 -14.82 2.08 -12.83
CA GLU A 93 -15.63 3.24 -13.20
C GLU A 93 -14.83 4.55 -13.16
N TYR A 94 -13.71 4.59 -12.45
CA TYR A 94 -12.94 5.82 -12.20
C TYR A 94 -11.73 5.94 -13.12
N VAL A 95 -11.57 7.13 -13.71
CA VAL A 95 -10.49 7.44 -14.66
C VAL A 95 -9.12 7.21 -14.04
N ILE A 96 -8.91 7.65 -12.79
CA ILE A 96 -7.63 7.52 -12.11
C ILE A 96 -7.21 6.06 -11.91
N TYR A 97 -8.17 5.20 -11.54
CA TYR A 97 -7.90 3.77 -11.35
C TYR A 97 -7.57 3.09 -12.66
N ARG A 98 -8.29 3.41 -13.74
CA ARG A 98 -7.97 2.84 -15.07
C ARG A 98 -6.58 3.20 -15.55
N LEU A 99 -6.14 4.44 -15.33
CA LEU A 99 -4.77 4.86 -15.64
C LEU A 99 -3.76 4.08 -14.79
N ALA A 100 -3.99 3.97 -13.48
CA ALA A 100 -3.11 3.24 -12.56
C ALA A 100 -3.04 1.74 -12.88
N TYR A 101 -4.17 1.13 -13.25
CA TYR A 101 -4.25 -0.27 -13.62
C TYR A 101 -3.62 -0.54 -14.98
N GLN A 102 -3.74 0.39 -15.94
CA GLN A 102 -3.00 0.34 -17.20
C GLN A 102 -1.49 0.38 -16.95
N TYR A 103 -1.02 1.35 -16.15
CA TYR A 103 0.38 1.43 -15.73
C TYR A 103 0.87 0.14 -15.08
N PHE A 104 0.11 -0.42 -14.12
CA PHE A 104 0.44 -1.70 -13.49
C PHE A 104 0.65 -2.83 -14.52
N LYS A 105 -0.28 -2.98 -15.46
CA LYS A 105 -0.20 -4.06 -16.47
C LYS A 105 1.02 -3.90 -17.38
N GLU A 106 1.25 -2.69 -17.88
CA GLU A 106 2.38 -2.41 -18.78
C GLU A 106 3.72 -2.51 -18.04
N ALA A 107 3.81 -1.96 -16.83
CA ALA A 107 5.00 -2.04 -15.99
C ALA A 107 5.34 -3.49 -15.63
N ASN A 108 4.33 -4.32 -15.32
CA ASN A 108 4.54 -5.73 -15.01
C ASN A 108 5.09 -6.53 -16.21
N VAL A 109 4.82 -6.11 -17.45
CA VAL A 109 5.47 -6.72 -18.63
C VAL A 109 6.96 -6.41 -18.61
N LEU A 110 7.34 -5.15 -18.42
CA LEU A 110 8.74 -4.74 -18.32
C LEU A 110 9.45 -5.41 -17.14
N VAL A 111 8.81 -5.47 -15.96
CA VAL A 111 9.37 -6.15 -14.77
C VAL A 111 9.72 -7.60 -15.08
N LYS A 112 8.78 -8.37 -15.65
CA LYS A 112 9.02 -9.79 -15.97
C LYS A 112 10.13 -9.99 -17.00
N GLU A 113 10.22 -9.08 -17.96
CA GLU A 113 11.30 -9.11 -18.95
C GLU A 113 12.66 -8.88 -18.26
N LEU A 114 12.77 -7.82 -17.45
CA LEU A 114 14.00 -7.47 -16.73
C LEU A 114 14.39 -8.52 -15.67
N GLU A 115 13.44 -9.16 -15.01
CA GLU A 115 13.69 -10.32 -14.14
C GLU A 115 14.29 -11.49 -14.91
N HIS A 116 13.91 -11.67 -16.19
CA HIS A 116 14.41 -12.75 -17.01
C HIS A 116 15.79 -12.47 -17.61
N ILE A 117 16.01 -11.26 -18.13
CA ILE A 117 17.27 -10.89 -18.80
C ILE A 117 18.34 -10.40 -17.82
N GLY A 118 17.94 -10.03 -16.60
CA GLY A 118 18.78 -9.44 -15.57
C GLY A 118 18.90 -7.92 -15.71
N ILE A 119 19.25 -7.26 -14.61
CA ILE A 119 19.50 -5.82 -14.57
C ILE A 119 20.94 -5.53 -14.15
N PRO A 120 21.59 -4.47 -14.68
CA PRO A 120 22.88 -4.02 -14.18
C PRO A 120 22.86 -3.75 -12.67
N GLU A 121 23.92 -4.15 -11.96
CA GLU A 121 24.02 -4.03 -10.49
C GLU A 121 23.82 -2.59 -10.01
N ASN A 122 24.30 -1.60 -10.77
CA ASN A 122 24.13 -0.19 -10.46
C ASN A 122 22.67 0.30 -10.52
N LEU A 123 21.76 -0.45 -11.15
CA LEU A 123 20.34 -0.14 -11.24
C LEU A 123 19.47 -0.99 -10.29
N GLN A 124 20.06 -1.89 -9.50
CA GLN A 124 19.29 -2.83 -8.67
C GLN A 124 18.32 -2.10 -7.73
N GLN A 125 18.77 -1.01 -7.11
CA GLN A 125 17.93 -0.23 -6.21
C GLN A 125 16.76 0.46 -6.92
N ASP A 126 16.99 1.02 -8.11
CA ASP A 126 15.95 1.64 -8.94
C ASP A 126 14.91 0.59 -9.36
N PHE A 127 15.37 -0.60 -9.75
CA PHE A 127 14.49 -1.70 -10.10
C PHE A 127 13.67 -2.21 -8.92
N ASP A 128 14.26 -2.36 -7.75
CA ASP A 128 13.54 -2.76 -6.53
C ASP A 128 12.43 -1.75 -6.19
N ASP A 129 12.70 -0.45 -6.37
CA ASP A 129 11.70 0.60 -6.17
C ASP A 129 10.60 0.53 -7.23
N PHE A 130 10.96 0.39 -8.51
CA PHE A 130 9.99 0.24 -9.59
C PHE A 130 9.09 -1.00 -9.41
N VAL A 131 9.69 -2.15 -9.09
CA VAL A 131 8.98 -3.42 -8.80
C VAL A 131 8.03 -3.25 -7.62
N TRP A 132 8.43 -2.52 -6.58
CA TRP A 132 7.55 -2.28 -5.44
C TRP A 132 6.34 -1.40 -5.82
N TYR A 133 6.60 -0.25 -6.44
CA TYR A 133 5.56 0.76 -6.64
C TYR A 133 4.64 0.49 -7.82
N HIS A 134 5.04 -0.34 -8.81
CA HIS A 134 4.16 -0.66 -9.94
C HIS A 134 2.86 -1.36 -9.53
N THR A 135 2.92 -2.22 -8.51
CA THR A 135 1.72 -2.86 -7.92
C THR A 135 1.00 -1.93 -6.94
N LEU A 136 1.76 -1.22 -6.11
CA LEU A 136 1.22 -0.42 -5.01
C LEU A 136 0.37 0.76 -5.51
N ILE A 137 0.78 1.43 -6.59
CA ILE A 137 0.04 2.58 -7.14
C ILE A 137 -1.38 2.17 -7.54
N ALA A 138 -1.55 1.04 -8.25
CA ALA A 138 -2.86 0.54 -8.64
C ALA A 138 -3.71 0.16 -7.42
N ALA A 139 -3.13 -0.56 -6.45
CA ALA A 139 -3.82 -0.95 -5.22
C ALA A 139 -4.30 0.26 -4.40
N LYS A 140 -3.43 1.27 -4.22
CA LYS A 140 -3.76 2.48 -3.45
C LYS A 140 -4.74 3.38 -4.19
N THR A 141 -4.69 3.43 -5.52
CA THR A 141 -5.69 4.14 -6.30
C THR A 141 -7.06 3.47 -6.22
N GLY A 142 -7.11 2.13 -6.21
CA GLY A 142 -8.34 1.39 -5.96
C GLY A 142 -8.95 1.76 -4.61
N ARG A 143 -8.14 1.70 -3.54
CA ARG A 143 -8.56 2.16 -2.21
C ARG A 143 -9.03 3.62 -2.22
N LEU A 144 -8.35 4.50 -2.94
CA LEU A 144 -8.70 5.92 -3.00
C LEU A 144 -10.12 6.15 -3.53
N VAL A 145 -10.55 5.36 -4.51
CA VAL A 145 -11.87 5.53 -5.15
C VAL A 145 -12.97 4.68 -4.53
N SER A 146 -12.65 3.57 -3.86
CA SER A 146 -13.66 2.67 -3.26
C SER A 146 -13.69 2.66 -1.74
N GLY A 147 -12.60 3.02 -1.07
CA GLY A 147 -12.41 2.78 0.38
C GLY A 147 -12.93 3.87 1.30
N PHE A 148 -13.56 4.93 0.77
CA PHE A 148 -13.99 6.12 1.51
C PHE A 148 -15.40 6.57 1.12
N ILE A 149 -16.26 5.63 0.70
CA ILE A 149 -17.61 5.92 0.18
C ILE A 149 -18.69 5.74 1.25
N ASP A 150 -18.40 5.02 2.33
CA ASP A 150 -19.31 4.87 3.44
C ASP A 150 -19.22 6.02 4.46
N ASP A 151 -20.31 6.22 5.20
CA ASP A 151 -20.40 7.21 6.29
C ASP A 151 -19.87 6.64 7.63
N TYR A 152 -19.12 5.52 7.61
CA TYR A 152 -18.62 4.92 8.85
C TYR A 152 -17.48 5.73 9.48
N LEU A 153 -16.70 6.43 8.65
CA LEU A 153 -15.62 7.30 9.12
C LEU A 153 -16.11 8.74 9.29
N ASP A 154 -15.72 9.34 10.41
CA ASP A 154 -15.87 10.79 10.61
C ASP A 154 -15.16 11.57 9.49
N GLU A 155 -15.73 12.70 9.08
CA GLU A 155 -15.24 13.51 7.95
C GLU A 155 -13.75 13.89 8.08
N ASP A 156 -13.27 14.17 9.30
CA ASP A 156 -11.87 14.51 9.53
C ASP A 156 -10.95 13.28 9.38
N ILE A 157 -11.43 12.10 9.78
CA ILE A 157 -10.70 10.85 9.60
C ILE A 157 -10.65 10.46 8.12
N THR A 158 -11.77 10.58 7.41
CA THR A 158 -11.85 10.32 5.97
C THR A 158 -10.86 11.20 5.20
N LYS A 159 -10.84 12.51 5.48
CA LYS A 159 -9.87 13.43 4.86
C LYS A 159 -8.44 13.08 5.20
N LEU A 160 -8.15 12.67 6.44
CA LEU A 160 -6.80 12.29 6.85
C LEU A 160 -6.31 11.05 6.09
N GLU A 161 -7.16 10.02 5.99
CA GLU A 161 -6.88 8.77 5.28
C GLU A 161 -6.75 8.97 3.76
N GLU A 162 -7.62 9.78 3.17
CA GLU A 162 -7.59 10.15 1.75
C GLU A 162 -6.28 10.87 1.41
N ASN A 163 -5.94 11.91 2.18
CA ASN A 163 -4.69 12.65 1.99
C ASN A 163 -3.45 11.78 2.20
N GLY A 164 -3.48 10.89 3.20
CA GLY A 164 -2.42 9.92 3.44
C GLY A 164 -2.24 8.97 2.24
N THR A 165 -3.35 8.47 1.68
CA THR A 165 -3.36 7.58 0.51
C THR A 165 -2.82 8.30 -0.73
N ILE A 166 -3.26 9.54 -0.99
CA ILE A 166 -2.72 10.39 -2.05
C ILE A 166 -1.21 10.59 -1.88
N GLY A 167 -0.74 10.83 -0.65
CA GLY A 167 0.67 10.97 -0.34
C GLY A 167 1.51 9.75 -0.72
N VAL A 168 1.00 8.54 -0.45
CA VAL A 168 1.67 7.29 -0.87
C VAL A 168 1.67 7.13 -2.39
N ILE A 169 0.55 7.43 -3.05
CA ILE A 169 0.48 7.33 -4.51
C ILE A 169 1.51 8.28 -5.14
N ARG A 170 1.57 9.54 -4.69
CA ARG A 170 2.56 10.52 -5.16
C ARG A 170 4.00 10.06 -4.92
N LYS A 171 4.31 9.57 -3.72
CA LYS A 171 5.63 8.98 -3.42
C LYS A 171 5.98 7.85 -4.39
N GLY A 172 5.03 6.95 -4.65
CA GLY A 172 5.23 5.86 -5.60
C GLY A 172 5.45 6.34 -7.03
N ILE A 173 4.70 7.36 -7.47
CA ILE A 173 4.88 8.00 -8.78
C ILE A 173 6.28 8.60 -8.90
N ASP A 174 6.71 9.38 -7.91
CA ASP A 174 8.02 10.05 -7.92
C ASP A 174 9.17 9.04 -8.00
N LEU A 175 9.14 8.02 -7.13
CA LEU A 175 10.16 6.97 -7.10
C LEU A 175 10.13 6.12 -8.38
N SER A 176 8.96 5.82 -8.92
CA SER A 176 8.85 5.09 -10.19
C SER A 176 9.41 5.90 -11.36
N LYS A 177 9.11 7.20 -11.44
CA LYS A 177 9.66 8.10 -12.48
C LYS A 177 11.18 8.19 -12.38
N GLN A 178 11.72 8.37 -11.16
CA GLN A 178 13.16 8.44 -10.92
C GLN A 178 13.85 7.13 -11.36
N ALA A 179 13.29 5.98 -10.95
CA ALA A 179 13.81 4.68 -11.35
C ALA A 179 13.79 4.49 -12.86
N LEU A 180 12.68 4.85 -13.52
CA LEU A 180 12.53 4.78 -14.98
C LEU A 180 13.52 5.70 -15.71
N GLU A 181 13.77 6.90 -15.21
CA GLU A 181 14.77 7.84 -15.78
C GLU A 181 16.20 7.29 -15.69
N ASN A 182 16.56 6.71 -14.54
CA ASN A 182 17.86 6.07 -14.35
C ASN A 182 18.01 4.83 -15.24
N MET A 183 16.97 3.97 -15.27
CA MET A 183 16.94 2.79 -16.14
C MET A 183 17.05 3.15 -17.62
N LEU A 184 16.41 4.24 -18.06
CA LEU A 184 16.47 4.67 -19.46
C LEU A 184 17.90 4.96 -19.94
N SER A 185 18.74 5.48 -19.04
CA SER A 185 20.12 5.84 -19.36
C SER A 185 21.00 4.61 -19.68
N GLU A 186 20.65 3.45 -19.13
CA GLU A 186 21.40 2.19 -19.26
C GLU A 186 20.66 1.11 -20.08
N LEU A 187 19.35 1.28 -20.32
CA LEU A 187 18.47 0.37 -21.06
C LEU A 187 17.84 1.06 -22.29
N PRO A 188 18.66 1.47 -23.29
CA PRO A 188 18.17 2.23 -24.45
C PRO A 188 17.20 1.45 -25.34
N ASP A 189 17.29 0.12 -25.35
CA ASP A 189 16.37 -0.74 -26.12
C ASP A 189 14.93 -0.69 -25.59
N HIS A 190 14.74 -0.24 -24.35
CA HIS A 190 13.43 -0.10 -23.69
C HIS A 190 12.90 1.34 -23.72
N LEU A 191 13.50 2.24 -24.51
CA LEU A 191 13.16 3.67 -24.58
C LEU A 191 11.66 3.93 -24.70
N TYR A 192 10.99 3.29 -25.67
CA TYR A 192 9.56 3.52 -25.91
C TYR A 192 8.71 3.04 -24.74
N THR A 193 8.97 1.83 -24.23
CA THR A 193 8.26 1.28 -23.07
C THR A 193 8.43 2.19 -21.84
N ILE A 194 9.64 2.64 -21.55
CA ILE A 194 9.91 3.53 -20.42
C ILE A 194 9.23 4.89 -20.60
N ALA A 195 9.22 5.44 -21.83
CA ALA A 195 8.55 6.69 -22.13
C ALA A 195 7.02 6.60 -21.94
N ASP A 196 6.40 5.51 -22.41
CA ASP A 196 4.97 5.27 -22.28
C ASP A 196 4.56 5.10 -20.80
N LEU A 197 5.34 4.34 -20.02
CA LEU A 197 5.14 4.21 -18.57
C LEU A 197 5.27 5.55 -17.84
N THR A 198 6.25 6.36 -18.24
CA THR A 198 6.45 7.70 -17.67
C THR A 198 5.27 8.63 -18.00
N ASP A 199 4.71 8.55 -19.20
CA ASP A 199 3.50 9.30 -19.58
C ASP A 199 2.29 8.87 -18.75
N LEU A 200 2.08 7.56 -18.57
CA LEU A 200 1.01 7.06 -17.71
C LEU A 200 1.14 7.59 -16.27
N LEU A 201 2.34 7.57 -15.70
CA LEU A 201 2.61 8.14 -14.37
C LEU A 201 2.28 9.65 -14.29
N ARG A 202 2.62 10.42 -15.31
CA ARG A 202 2.24 11.86 -15.41
C ARG A 202 0.73 12.05 -15.49
N ARG A 203 0.03 11.18 -16.21
CA ARG A 203 -1.44 11.24 -16.34
C ARG A 203 -2.13 10.89 -15.03
N ILE A 204 -1.64 9.89 -14.29
CA ILE A 204 -2.14 9.54 -12.95
C ILE A 204 -1.94 10.73 -12.00
N GLU A 205 -0.72 11.30 -11.97
CA GLU A 205 -0.39 12.46 -11.15
C GLU A 205 -1.30 13.65 -11.46
N LYS A 206 -1.50 13.97 -12.73
CA LYS A 206 -2.42 15.04 -13.14
C LYS A 206 -3.86 14.77 -12.68
N GLN A 207 -4.31 13.52 -12.73
CA GLN A 207 -5.67 13.17 -12.28
C GLN A 207 -5.83 13.36 -10.76
N LEU A 208 -4.78 13.14 -9.96
CA LEU A 208 -4.79 13.43 -8.52
C LEU A 208 -5.04 14.90 -8.19
N ASP A 209 -4.66 15.81 -9.09
CA ASP A 209 -4.78 17.25 -8.89
C ASP A 209 -6.09 17.85 -9.41
N VAL A 210 -6.89 17.08 -10.16
CA VAL A 210 -8.13 17.57 -10.79
C VAL A 210 -9.36 17.02 -10.06
N ASP A 211 -9.73 15.77 -10.32
CA ASP A 211 -10.88 15.12 -9.72
C ASP A 211 -10.63 13.61 -9.63
N ILE A 212 -10.29 13.15 -8.44
CA ILE A 212 -10.03 11.73 -8.16
C ILE A 212 -11.29 10.85 -8.30
N ARG A 213 -12.49 11.45 -8.31
CA ARG A 213 -13.77 10.77 -8.45
C ARG A 213 -14.37 10.91 -9.86
N GLN A 214 -13.61 11.44 -10.83
CA GLN A 214 -14.05 11.49 -12.22
C GLN A 214 -14.32 10.07 -12.74
N LYS A 215 -15.56 9.82 -13.16
CA LYS A 215 -15.96 8.59 -13.84
C LYS A 215 -15.72 8.65 -15.35
N VAL A 216 -15.56 7.48 -15.98
CA VAL A 216 -15.35 7.31 -17.44
C VAL A 216 -16.61 7.64 -18.24
#